data_AF-A0A8C0FNT8-F1
#
_entry.id   AF-A0A8C0FNT8-F1
#
_cell.length_a   1.000
_cell.length_b   1.000
_cell.length_c   1.000
_cell.angle_alpha   90.00
_cell.angle_beta   90.00
_cell.angle_gamma   90.00
#
_symmetry.space_group_name_H-M   'P 1'
#
loop_
_entity.id
_entity.type
_entity.pdbx_description
1 polymer ?
#
loop_
_entity_poly.entity_id
_entity_poly.type
_entity_poly.pdbx_seq_one_letter_code
_entity_poly.pdbx_strand_id
1 'polypeptide(L)'
;HNKECLINISKYKFSLVISGLTNILKNVNNMRIFGETAEKNLYLSQLIILDTLEKCLAGQPKDTMRLDETMLVKQLLPEICHFIHTYREGNQHAAELRNSASGVLFSLSCNNFNAVFSRISTRLQELTVCSEDNADVHDIELLQYISVDCAKLKRLLQETVFKFKALKKVAQLAVINSLEKAFWNWVENYPDEFTKLYQTPQTDMADCAEKLFDLVDGFAESTKRKAAVWPLQIILLVLCPEIIQDIAKDVVEETKMNKKLFLDNLRKALAGHSGSRQLTESAAIACVKLCKASTYINWEDNSVIFLLVQSMVVDLKNLLFNPSKPFSRGNQNADVDLMIDCLVSCFRINPHNNQHFKICLAQNSPSTFHYVLVNSLHRIITNSALDWWPKIDAVYCHSMELRSMFSETLHKAVQGCGAHPAIRMTPS
;
A
#
# COMPACT_ATOMS: atom_id res chain seq x y z
N HIS A 1 15.77 4.33 27.93
CA HIS A 1 17.22 4.46 28.14
C HIS A 1 18.01 3.32 27.46
N ASN A 2 17.71 2.04 27.74
CA ASN A 2 18.45 0.91 27.15
C ASN A 2 18.35 0.80 25.61
N LYS A 3 17.16 1.01 25.04
CA LYS A 3 16.93 1.01 23.58
C LYS A 3 17.81 2.02 22.85
N GLU A 4 17.81 3.26 23.31
CA GLU A 4 18.61 4.34 22.72
C GLU A 4 20.12 4.06 22.84
N CYS A 5 20.54 3.45 23.94
CA CYS A 5 21.93 3.01 24.12
C CYS A 5 22.31 1.95 23.07
N LEU A 6 21.48 0.92 22.87
CA LEU A 6 21.74 -0.12 21.87
C LEU A 6 21.80 0.44 20.44
N ILE A 7 20.91 1.37 20.10
CA ILE A 7 20.91 2.05 18.79
C ILE A 7 22.20 2.86 18.59
N ASN A 8 22.70 3.53 19.64
CA ASN A 8 23.94 4.28 19.52
C ASN A 8 25.18 3.37 19.48
N ILE A 9 25.17 2.24 20.19
CA ILE A 9 26.24 1.24 20.13
C ILE A 9 26.27 0.55 18.76
N SER A 10 25.12 0.29 18.13
CA SER A 10 25.06 -0.41 16.84
C SER A 10 25.76 0.34 15.71
N LYS A 11 25.88 1.67 15.81
CA LYS A 11 26.69 2.50 14.88
C LYS A 11 28.17 2.12 14.85
N TYR A 12 28.70 1.56 15.95
CA TYR A 12 30.11 1.18 16.08
C TYR A 12 30.33 -0.34 16.20
N LYS A 13 29.34 -1.07 16.73
CA LYS A 13 29.39 -2.51 17.00
C LYS A 13 28.17 -3.20 16.40
N PHE A 14 27.89 -2.92 15.13
CA PHE A 14 26.70 -3.35 14.40
C PHE A 14 26.43 -4.85 14.53
N SER A 15 27.39 -5.69 14.10
CA SER A 15 27.29 -7.16 14.16
C SER A 15 26.92 -7.70 15.53
N LEU A 16 27.58 -7.17 16.57
CA LEU A 16 27.38 -7.60 17.95
C LEU A 16 25.98 -7.27 18.44
N VAL A 17 25.50 -6.05 18.18
CA VAL A 17 24.17 -5.61 18.61
C VAL A 17 23.09 -6.37 17.86
N ILE A 18 23.19 -6.47 16.53
CA ILE A 18 22.21 -7.20 15.72
C ILE A 18 22.18 -8.67 16.12
N SER A 19 23.33 -9.32 16.37
CA SER A 19 23.38 -10.73 16.81
C SER A 19 22.79 -10.94 18.19
N GLY A 20 23.10 -10.05 19.15
CA GLY A 20 22.49 -10.07 20.46
C GLY A 20 20.97 -9.95 20.38
N LEU A 21 20.46 -8.98 19.63
CA LEU A 21 19.02 -8.76 19.45
C LEU A 21 18.33 -9.91 18.73
N THR A 22 18.93 -10.48 17.67
CA THR A 22 18.39 -11.65 16.97
C THR A 22 18.32 -12.87 17.90
N ASN A 23 19.34 -13.10 18.73
CA ASN A 23 19.33 -14.21 19.68
C ASN A 23 18.29 -14.00 20.79
N ILE A 24 18.12 -12.77 21.28
CA ILE A 24 17.05 -12.45 22.23
C ILE A 24 15.68 -12.70 21.59
N LEU A 25 15.46 -12.24 20.35
CA LEU A 25 14.21 -12.45 19.61
C LEU A 25 13.88 -13.95 19.48
N LYS A 26 14.88 -14.76 19.08
CA LYS A 26 14.75 -16.23 18.99
C LYS A 26 14.38 -16.85 20.33
N ASN A 27 15.05 -16.46 21.40
CA ASN A 27 14.80 -17.00 22.74
C ASN A 27 13.38 -16.65 23.20
N VAL A 28 12.99 -15.39 23.04
CA VAL A 28 11.67 -14.88 23.40
C VAL A 28 10.58 -15.60 22.61
N ASN A 29 10.76 -15.81 21.30
CA ASN A 29 9.77 -16.51 20.46
C ASN A 29 9.56 -17.99 20.86
N ASN A 30 10.58 -18.61 21.46
CA ASN A 30 10.52 -20.01 21.92
C ASN A 30 10.06 -20.16 23.37
N MET A 31 9.79 -19.07 24.10
CA MET A 31 9.29 -19.15 25.47
C MET A 31 7.86 -19.67 25.50
N ARG A 32 7.61 -20.70 26.31
CA ARG A 32 6.24 -21.16 26.63
C ARG A 32 5.72 -20.34 27.79
N ILE A 33 4.78 -19.45 27.51
CA ILE A 33 4.20 -18.53 28.49
C ILE A 33 2.70 -18.78 28.52
N PHE A 34 2.12 -18.80 29.72
CA PHE A 34 0.70 -19.08 29.94
C PHE A 34 0.06 -17.93 30.71
N GLY A 35 -1.12 -17.52 30.27
CA GLY A 35 -1.93 -16.49 30.91
C GLY A 35 -1.87 -15.14 30.18
N GLU A 36 -3.03 -14.49 30.10
CA GLU A 36 -3.27 -13.31 29.26
C GLU A 36 -2.27 -12.16 29.49
N THR A 37 -1.96 -11.85 30.75
CA THR A 37 -1.00 -10.78 31.07
C THR A 37 0.43 -11.13 30.63
N ALA A 38 0.83 -12.39 30.77
CA ALA A 38 2.17 -12.84 30.43
C ALA A 38 2.35 -12.94 28.91
N GLU A 39 1.31 -13.37 28.18
CA GLU A 39 1.25 -13.30 26.72
C GLU A 39 1.31 -11.85 26.21
N LYS A 40 0.56 -10.94 26.82
CA LYS A 40 0.64 -9.50 26.48
C LYS A 40 2.06 -8.95 26.66
N ASN A 41 2.72 -9.28 27.77
CA ASN A 41 4.10 -8.86 28.03
C ASN A 41 5.10 -9.47 27.03
N LEU A 42 4.86 -10.70 26.57
CA LEU A 42 5.64 -11.34 25.51
C LEU A 42 5.55 -10.53 24.21
N TYR A 43 4.33 -10.20 23.79
CA TYR A 43 4.10 -9.42 22.58
C TYR A 43 4.74 -8.03 22.65
N LEU A 44 4.60 -7.32 23.77
CA LEU A 44 5.27 -6.05 23.99
C LEU A 44 6.79 -6.18 23.91
N SER A 45 7.36 -7.26 24.46
CA SER A 45 8.79 -7.53 24.39
C SER A 45 9.25 -7.75 22.95
N GLN A 46 8.50 -8.54 22.16
CA GLN A 46 8.78 -8.76 20.74
C GLN A 46 8.73 -7.45 19.95
N LEU A 47 7.72 -6.61 20.16
CA LEU A 47 7.60 -5.29 19.51
C LEU A 47 8.77 -4.37 19.85
N ILE A 48 9.21 -4.34 21.11
CA ILE A 48 10.38 -3.54 21.51
C ILE A 48 11.64 -4.02 20.79
N ILE A 49 11.84 -5.34 20.69
CA ILE A 49 13.01 -5.92 20.02
C ILE A 49 12.98 -5.62 18.52
N LEU A 50 11.83 -5.81 17.85
CA LEU A 50 11.66 -5.54 16.43
C LEU A 50 11.88 -4.06 16.10
N ASP A 51 11.28 -3.11 16.83
CA ASP A 51 11.54 -1.68 16.64
C ASP A 51 13.03 -1.33 16.86
N THR A 52 13.67 -1.93 17.86
CA THR A 52 15.10 -1.69 18.11
C THR A 52 15.96 -2.22 16.97
N LEU A 53 15.65 -3.40 16.43
CA LEU A 53 16.31 -3.98 15.25
C LEU A 53 16.15 -3.07 14.02
N GLU A 54 14.92 -2.61 13.75
CA GLU A 54 14.61 -1.69 12.66
C GLU A 54 15.49 -0.44 12.72
N LYS A 55 15.53 0.22 13.88
CA LYS A 55 16.34 1.44 14.07
C LYS A 55 17.84 1.20 13.96
N CYS A 56 18.33 0.03 14.38
CA CYS A 56 19.73 -0.33 14.21
C CYS A 56 20.08 -0.57 12.73
N LEU A 57 19.20 -1.22 11.97
CA LEU A 57 19.37 -1.47 10.54
C LEU A 57 19.29 -0.18 9.72
N ALA A 58 18.38 0.74 10.07
CA ALA A 58 18.30 2.04 9.42
C ALA A 58 19.58 2.88 9.60
N GLY A 59 20.30 2.66 10.71
CA GLY A 59 21.59 3.29 11.00
C GLY A 59 22.82 2.49 10.53
N GLN A 60 22.65 1.45 9.72
CA GLN A 60 23.74 0.57 9.29
C GLN A 60 24.84 1.35 8.53
N PRO A 61 26.14 1.19 8.89
CA PRO A 61 27.24 1.82 8.17
C PRO A 61 27.35 1.32 6.72
N LYS A 62 27.73 2.21 5.79
CA LYS A 62 27.86 1.87 4.36
C LYS A 62 28.94 0.80 4.08
N ASP A 63 29.99 0.75 4.89
CA ASP A 63 31.09 -0.21 4.78
C ASP A 63 30.84 -1.47 5.64
N THR A 64 29.78 -2.21 5.32
CA THR A 64 29.42 -3.44 6.05
C THR A 64 30.35 -4.58 5.67
N MET A 65 30.86 -5.34 6.66
CA MET A 65 31.74 -6.47 6.41
C MET A 65 30.95 -7.68 5.88
N ARG A 66 31.55 -8.53 5.04
CA ARG A 66 30.93 -9.79 4.53
C ARG A 66 30.40 -10.72 5.63
N LEU A 67 31.01 -10.68 6.82
CA LEU A 67 30.57 -11.46 7.98
C LEU A 67 29.20 -10.98 8.49
N ASP A 68 28.94 -9.68 8.43
CA ASP A 68 27.67 -9.08 8.84
C ASP A 68 26.55 -9.50 7.87
N GLU A 69 26.81 -9.49 6.56
CA GLU A 69 25.86 -9.99 5.56
C GLU A 69 25.48 -11.45 5.84
N THR A 70 26.46 -12.31 6.13
CA THR A 70 26.20 -13.73 6.41
C THR A 70 25.30 -13.91 7.63
N MET A 71 25.55 -13.13 8.69
CA MET A 71 24.72 -13.14 9.89
C MET A 71 23.30 -12.67 9.58
N LEU A 72 23.13 -11.55 8.86
CA LEU A 72 21.83 -10.97 8.53
C LEU A 72 20.98 -11.95 7.72
N VAL A 73 21.60 -12.61 6.73
CA VAL A 73 20.92 -13.54 5.83
C VAL A 73 20.59 -14.87 6.48
N LYS A 74 21.53 -15.44 7.26
CA LYS A 74 21.37 -16.77 7.84
C LYS A 74 20.68 -16.79 9.20
N GLN A 75 20.69 -15.68 9.93
CA GLN A 75 20.14 -15.62 11.28
C GLN A 75 18.95 -14.70 11.41
N LEU A 76 19.04 -13.46 10.95
CA LEU A 76 17.97 -12.47 11.17
C LEU A 76 16.82 -12.67 10.18
N LEU A 77 17.10 -12.73 8.88
CA LEU A 77 16.07 -12.82 7.84
C LEU A 77 15.08 -13.97 8.06
N PRO A 78 15.50 -15.21 8.42
CA PRO A 78 14.55 -16.30 8.70
C PRO A 78 13.58 -15.99 9.84
N GLU A 79 14.05 -15.33 10.91
CA GLU A 79 13.19 -14.94 12.04
C GLU A 79 12.18 -13.88 11.62
N ILE A 80 12.60 -12.89 10.83
CA ILE A 80 11.71 -11.85 10.32
C ILE A 80 10.65 -12.45 9.38
N CYS A 81 11.05 -13.35 8.48
CA CYS A 81 10.11 -14.10 7.65
C CYS A 81 9.11 -14.89 8.50
N HIS A 82 9.54 -15.52 9.60
CA HIS A 82 8.63 -16.24 10.49
C HIS A 82 7.52 -15.33 11.06
N PHE A 83 7.84 -14.11 11.50
CA PHE A 83 6.84 -13.14 11.95
C PHE A 83 5.91 -12.68 10.83
N ILE A 84 6.41 -12.53 9.60
CA ILE A 84 5.60 -12.12 8.45
C ILE A 84 4.64 -13.24 8.01
N HIS A 85 5.10 -14.48 8.03
CA HIS A 85 4.35 -15.65 7.52
C HIS A 85 3.36 -16.19 8.55
N THR A 86 3.65 -16.03 9.85
CA THR A 86 2.79 -16.57 10.91
C THR A 86 1.57 -15.68 11.11
N TYR A 87 0.57 -15.84 10.26
CA TYR A 87 -0.74 -15.23 10.46
C TYR A 87 -1.54 -16.05 11.47
N ARG A 88 -1.69 -15.55 12.71
CA ARG A 88 -2.61 -16.13 13.69
C ARG A 88 -3.95 -15.42 13.61
N GLU A 89 -4.87 -15.95 12.81
CA GLU A 89 -6.26 -15.47 12.78
C GLU A 89 -6.82 -15.39 14.22
N GLY A 90 -7.38 -14.23 14.58
CA GLY A 90 -7.96 -13.98 15.90
C GLY A 90 -6.99 -13.44 16.96
N ASN A 91 -5.69 -13.31 16.69
CA ASN A 91 -4.75 -12.67 17.61
C ASN A 91 -4.67 -11.15 17.35
N GLN A 92 -5.19 -10.36 18.29
CA GLN A 92 -5.12 -8.89 18.29
C GLN A 92 -3.72 -8.34 17.98
N HIS A 93 -2.67 -9.00 18.47
CA HIS A 93 -1.29 -8.52 18.37
C HIS A 93 -0.56 -9.00 17.11
N ALA A 94 -1.11 -9.96 16.35
CA ALA A 94 -0.43 -10.53 15.19
C ALA A 94 -0.23 -9.50 14.06
N ALA A 95 -1.20 -8.62 13.84
CA ALA A 95 -1.09 -7.56 12.83
C ALA A 95 0.01 -6.55 13.19
N GLU A 96 0.11 -6.15 14.46
CA GLU A 96 1.13 -5.23 14.95
C GLU A 96 2.54 -5.83 14.83
N LEU A 97 2.70 -7.11 15.18
CA LEU A 97 3.98 -7.81 15.03
C LEU A 97 4.38 -7.96 13.56
N ARG A 98 3.44 -8.30 12.67
CA ARG A 98 3.69 -8.38 11.23
C ARG A 98 4.14 -7.03 10.68
N ASN A 99 3.49 -5.94 11.10
CA ASN A 99 3.86 -4.58 10.72
C ASN A 99 5.24 -4.18 11.26
N SER A 100 5.58 -4.56 12.49
CA SER A 100 6.91 -4.29 13.04
C SER A 100 7.99 -5.12 12.34
N ALA A 101 7.71 -6.39 12.03
CA ALA A 101 8.61 -7.26 11.29
C ALA A 101 8.81 -6.79 9.84
N SER A 102 7.77 -6.28 9.17
CA SER A 102 7.91 -5.69 7.84
C SER A 102 8.77 -4.42 7.85
N GLY A 103 8.69 -3.59 8.90
CA GLY A 103 9.61 -2.45 9.10
C GLY A 103 11.08 -2.87 9.23
N VAL A 104 11.34 -3.95 9.96
CA VAL A 104 12.68 -4.56 10.04
C VAL A 104 13.14 -5.06 8.67
N LEU A 105 12.27 -5.75 7.92
CA LEU A 105 12.58 -6.25 6.58
C LEU A 105 12.87 -5.11 5.59
N PHE A 106 12.08 -4.04 5.65
CA PHE A 106 12.28 -2.83 4.85
C PHE A 106 13.68 -2.25 5.13
N SER A 107 13.99 -1.99 6.40
CA SER A 107 15.29 -1.44 6.83
C SER A 107 16.46 -2.35 6.45
N LEU A 108 16.31 -3.67 6.59
CA LEU A 108 17.30 -4.65 6.15
C LEU A 108 17.55 -4.56 4.64
N SER A 109 16.48 -4.47 3.85
CA SER A 109 16.55 -4.46 2.39
C SER A 109 17.16 -3.18 1.81
N CYS A 110 17.19 -2.07 2.55
CA CYS A 110 17.85 -0.83 2.14
C CYS A 110 19.32 -1.07 1.75
N ASN A 111 20.05 -1.84 2.57
CA ASN A 111 21.47 -2.15 2.35
C ASN A 111 21.71 -3.59 1.86
N ASN A 112 20.75 -4.50 2.06
CA ASN A 112 20.92 -5.93 1.79
C ASN A 112 19.90 -6.44 0.75
N PHE A 113 19.50 -5.58 -0.19
CA PHE A 113 18.49 -5.90 -1.22
C PHE A 113 18.77 -7.23 -1.94
N ASN A 114 20.01 -7.45 -2.38
CA ASN A 114 20.36 -8.65 -3.15
C ASN A 114 20.09 -9.94 -2.39
N ALA A 115 20.29 -9.95 -1.07
CA ALA A 115 20.02 -11.13 -0.27
C ALA A 115 18.53 -11.43 -0.14
N VAL A 116 17.72 -10.39 0.14
CA VAL A 116 16.27 -10.53 0.23
C VAL A 116 15.68 -10.89 -1.14
N PHE A 117 16.14 -10.21 -2.20
CA PHE A 117 15.74 -10.49 -3.57
C PHE A 117 16.14 -11.91 -4.00
N SER A 118 17.33 -12.40 -3.62
CA SER A 118 17.73 -13.78 -3.92
C SER A 118 16.78 -14.79 -3.30
N ARG A 119 16.34 -14.56 -2.06
CA ARG A 119 15.34 -15.43 -1.40
C ARG A 119 14.03 -15.47 -2.18
N ILE A 120 13.52 -14.30 -2.59
CA ILE A 120 12.29 -14.18 -3.40
C ILE A 120 12.47 -14.87 -4.76
N SER A 121 13.58 -14.60 -5.45
CA SER A 121 13.90 -15.15 -6.77
C SER A 121 14.03 -16.69 -6.74
N THR A 122 14.66 -17.24 -5.69
CA THR A 122 14.72 -18.68 -5.46
C THR A 122 13.33 -19.25 -5.26
N ARG A 123 12.48 -18.63 -4.42
CA ARG A 123 11.10 -19.10 -4.25
C ARG A 123 10.31 -19.05 -5.55
N LEU A 124 10.42 -17.96 -6.32
CA LEU A 124 9.79 -17.85 -7.64
C LEU A 124 10.23 -19.00 -8.55
N GLN A 125 11.53 -19.33 -8.55
CA GLN A 125 12.07 -20.42 -9.36
C GLN A 125 11.51 -21.78 -8.93
N GLU A 126 11.49 -22.08 -7.63
CA GLU A 126 10.91 -23.32 -7.09
C GLU A 126 9.44 -23.47 -7.50
N LEU A 127 8.67 -22.38 -7.44
CA LEU A 127 7.25 -22.39 -7.80
C LEU A 127 6.98 -22.56 -9.30
N THR A 128 7.96 -22.30 -10.18
CA THR A 128 7.81 -22.59 -11.63
C THR A 128 7.80 -24.09 -11.95
N VAL A 129 8.45 -24.90 -11.10
CA VAL A 129 8.55 -26.36 -11.27
C VAL A 129 7.68 -27.13 -10.28
N CYS A 130 7.04 -26.42 -9.34
CA CYS A 130 6.15 -27.01 -8.35
C CYS A 130 4.85 -27.53 -9.00
N SER A 131 4.55 -28.80 -8.75
CA SER A 131 3.32 -29.44 -9.25
C SER A 131 2.12 -29.26 -8.32
N GLU A 132 2.34 -28.87 -7.06
CA GLU A 132 1.29 -28.73 -6.05
C GLU A 132 0.46 -27.45 -6.31
N ASP A 133 -0.87 -27.59 -6.34
CA ASP A 133 -1.77 -26.44 -6.57
C ASP A 133 -1.88 -25.50 -5.37
N ASN A 134 -1.54 -25.97 -4.16
CA ASN A 134 -1.56 -25.20 -2.90
C ASN A 134 -0.15 -24.87 -2.40
N ALA A 135 0.79 -24.65 -3.32
CA ALA A 135 2.17 -24.35 -2.97
C ALA A 135 2.29 -23.11 -2.07
N ASP A 136 3.27 -23.14 -1.17
CA ASP A 136 3.61 -22.04 -0.27
C ASP A 136 4.13 -20.82 -1.07
N VAL A 137 3.42 -19.69 -0.97
CA VAL A 137 3.76 -18.42 -1.63
C VAL A 137 4.29 -17.36 -0.66
N HIS A 138 4.50 -17.66 0.61
CA HIS A 138 4.80 -16.64 1.62
C HIS A 138 6.06 -15.82 1.30
N ASP A 139 7.13 -16.43 0.80
CA ASP A 139 8.34 -15.66 0.44
C ASP A 139 8.10 -14.72 -0.77
N ILE A 140 7.06 -14.94 -1.59
CA ILE A 140 6.66 -13.99 -2.64
C ILE A 140 6.08 -12.71 -2.04
N GLU A 141 5.36 -12.84 -0.93
CA GLU A 141 4.81 -11.70 -0.18
C GLU A 141 5.89 -10.84 0.49
N LEU A 142 7.18 -11.18 0.40
CA LEU A 142 8.24 -10.29 0.85
C LEU A 142 8.40 -9.08 -0.09
N LEU A 143 8.00 -9.20 -1.37
CA LEU A 143 8.06 -8.12 -2.36
C LEU A 143 7.35 -6.85 -1.90
N GLN A 144 6.27 -6.98 -1.14
CA GLN A 144 5.48 -5.83 -0.64
C GLN A 144 6.13 -5.11 0.55
N TYR A 145 7.21 -5.62 1.13
CA TYR A 145 7.81 -5.08 2.36
C TYR A 145 9.25 -4.60 2.18
N ILE A 146 9.81 -4.73 0.99
CA ILE A 146 11.20 -4.32 0.72
C ILE A 146 11.28 -2.87 0.23
N SER A 147 12.42 -2.24 0.51
CA SER A 147 12.84 -0.96 -0.06
C SER A 147 13.16 -1.14 -1.54
N VAL A 148 12.42 -0.43 -2.39
CA VAL A 148 12.52 -0.51 -3.85
C VAL A 148 12.74 0.89 -4.40
N ASP A 149 13.92 1.11 -4.99
CA ASP A 149 14.19 2.24 -5.89
C ASP A 149 13.84 1.84 -7.34
N CYS A 150 13.96 2.78 -8.29
CA CYS A 150 13.60 2.55 -9.70
C CYS A 150 14.38 1.37 -10.32
N ALA A 151 15.68 1.26 -10.02
CA ALA A 151 16.51 0.18 -10.54
C ALA A 151 16.09 -1.19 -9.96
N LYS A 152 15.77 -1.24 -8.67
CA LYS A 152 15.24 -2.44 -8.01
C LYS A 152 13.86 -2.81 -8.56
N LEU A 153 12.96 -1.85 -8.77
CA LEU A 153 11.64 -2.12 -9.36
C LEU A 153 11.78 -2.72 -10.76
N LYS A 154 12.67 -2.17 -11.59
CA LYS A 154 12.98 -2.73 -12.91
C LYS A 154 13.43 -4.20 -12.80
N ARG A 155 14.32 -4.52 -11.86
CA ARG A 155 14.76 -5.91 -11.63
C ARG A 155 13.60 -6.82 -11.19
N LEU A 156 12.70 -6.34 -10.32
CA LEU A 156 11.51 -7.09 -9.91
C LEU A 156 10.58 -7.38 -11.09
N LEU A 157 10.35 -6.39 -11.95
CA LEU A 157 9.54 -6.53 -13.16
C LEU A 157 10.16 -7.53 -14.14
N GLN A 158 11.46 -7.42 -14.42
CA GLN A 158 12.19 -8.33 -15.31
C GLN A 158 12.10 -9.79 -14.83
N GLU A 159 12.36 -10.01 -13.54
CA GLU A 159 12.28 -11.33 -12.91
C GLU A 159 10.87 -11.91 -13.00
N THR A 160 9.86 -11.07 -12.76
CA THR A 160 8.46 -11.44 -12.83
C THR A 160 8.07 -11.82 -14.25
N VAL A 161 8.36 -10.98 -15.25
CA VAL A 161 8.08 -11.26 -16.67
C VAL A 161 8.66 -12.61 -17.09
N PHE A 162 9.89 -12.91 -16.68
CA PHE A 162 10.55 -14.16 -17.04
C PHE A 162 9.85 -15.41 -16.47
N LYS A 163 9.31 -15.34 -15.25
CA LYS A 163 8.78 -16.52 -14.53
C LYS A 163 7.25 -16.62 -14.54
N PHE A 164 6.53 -15.52 -14.75
CA PHE A 164 5.09 -15.41 -14.46
C PHE A 164 4.25 -16.49 -15.15
N LYS A 165 4.49 -16.76 -16.44
CA LYS A 165 3.70 -17.74 -17.20
C LYS A 165 3.87 -19.17 -16.69
N ALA A 166 5.03 -19.50 -16.12
CA ALA A 166 5.31 -20.82 -15.58
C ALA A 166 4.74 -21.03 -14.17
N LEU A 167 4.39 -19.96 -13.47
CA LEU A 167 3.79 -20.03 -12.14
C LEU A 167 2.34 -20.55 -12.21
N LYS A 168 1.94 -21.30 -11.17
CA LYS A 168 0.55 -21.67 -10.94
C LYS A 168 -0.29 -20.45 -10.56
N LYS A 169 -1.62 -20.56 -10.70
CA LYS A 169 -2.55 -19.43 -10.51
C LYS A 169 -2.46 -18.79 -9.12
N VAL A 170 -2.22 -19.56 -8.05
CA VAL A 170 -2.05 -19.05 -6.68
C VAL A 170 -0.79 -18.19 -6.57
N ALA A 171 0.35 -18.68 -7.09
CA ALA A 171 1.61 -17.94 -7.13
C ALA A 171 1.53 -16.70 -8.03
N GLN A 172 0.88 -16.79 -9.19
CA GLN A 172 0.61 -15.63 -10.05
C GLN A 172 -0.15 -14.54 -9.29
N LEU A 173 -1.19 -14.91 -8.55
CA LEU A 173 -1.97 -13.96 -7.75
C LEU A 173 -1.15 -13.34 -6.61
N ALA A 174 -0.32 -14.12 -5.92
CA ALA A 174 0.60 -13.60 -4.89
C ALA A 174 1.57 -12.57 -5.47
N VAL A 175 2.14 -12.83 -6.65
CA VAL A 175 2.99 -11.88 -7.37
C VAL A 175 2.21 -10.62 -7.74
N ILE A 176 1.01 -10.76 -8.31
CA ILE A 176 0.16 -9.63 -8.71
C ILE A 176 -0.09 -8.69 -7.53
N ASN A 177 -0.49 -9.24 -6.39
CA ASN A 177 -0.79 -8.47 -5.19
C ASN A 177 0.47 -7.82 -4.59
N SER A 178 1.59 -8.55 -4.56
CA SER A 178 2.80 -8.06 -3.90
C SER A 178 3.53 -7.00 -4.71
N LEU A 179 3.51 -7.12 -6.05
CA LEU A 179 4.12 -6.14 -6.95
C LEU A 179 3.37 -4.80 -6.94
N GLU A 180 2.04 -4.83 -6.77
CA GLU A 180 1.24 -3.62 -6.56
C GLU A 180 1.73 -2.81 -5.36
N LYS A 181 2.03 -3.47 -4.24
CA LYS A 181 2.59 -2.82 -3.04
C LYS A 181 4.04 -2.38 -3.23
N ALA A 182 4.86 -3.18 -3.91
CA ALA A 182 6.25 -2.82 -4.21
C ALA A 182 6.34 -1.50 -5.01
N PHE A 183 5.42 -1.29 -5.95
CA PHE A 183 5.30 -0.01 -6.67
C PHE A 183 5.01 1.16 -5.73
N TRP A 184 4.07 1.01 -4.78
CA TRP A 184 3.78 2.09 -3.83
C TRP A 184 4.94 2.35 -2.87
N ASN A 185 5.66 1.32 -2.43
CA ASN A 185 6.90 1.52 -1.66
C ASN A 185 7.91 2.36 -2.45
N TRP A 186 8.03 2.16 -3.75
CA TRP A 186 8.90 2.98 -4.58
C TRP A 186 8.41 4.43 -4.67
N VAL A 187 7.16 4.65 -5.08
CA VAL A 187 6.60 5.99 -5.27
C VAL A 187 6.58 6.81 -3.98
N GLU A 188 6.27 6.19 -2.85
CA GLU A 188 6.15 6.90 -1.56
C GLU A 188 7.50 7.21 -0.91
N ASN A 189 8.54 6.39 -1.14
CA ASN A 189 9.87 6.60 -0.56
C ASN A 189 10.86 7.30 -1.51
N TYR A 190 10.63 7.24 -2.82
CA TYR A 190 11.48 7.82 -3.86
C TYR A 190 10.64 8.62 -4.89
N PRO A 191 9.83 9.60 -4.46
CA PRO A 191 8.89 10.30 -5.34
C PRO A 191 9.57 11.08 -6.47
N ASP A 192 10.80 11.57 -6.25
CA ASP A 192 11.60 12.26 -7.27
C ASP A 192 11.94 11.35 -8.46
N GLU A 193 12.23 10.07 -8.19
CA GLU A 193 12.51 9.09 -9.25
C GLU A 193 11.27 8.82 -10.10
N PHE A 194 10.09 8.76 -9.47
CA PHE A 194 8.83 8.59 -10.17
C PHE A 194 8.44 9.83 -10.98
N THR A 195 8.67 11.03 -10.46
CA THR A 195 8.51 12.29 -11.22
C THR A 195 9.41 12.28 -12.46
N LYS A 196 10.68 11.91 -12.27
CA LYS A 196 11.67 11.84 -13.36
C LYS A 196 11.28 10.84 -14.46
N LEU A 197 10.54 9.78 -14.15
CA LEU A 197 10.02 8.85 -15.15
C LEU A 197 9.17 9.55 -16.23
N TYR A 198 8.35 10.52 -15.83
CA TYR A 198 7.48 11.27 -16.75
C TYR A 198 8.22 12.38 -17.50
N GLN A 199 9.34 12.86 -16.96
CA GLN A 199 10.24 13.80 -17.64
C GLN A 199 11.19 13.09 -18.62
N THR A 200 11.63 11.89 -18.28
CA THR A 200 12.58 11.08 -19.06
C THR A 200 12.16 9.60 -19.00
N PRO A 201 11.26 9.18 -19.91
CA PRO A 201 10.78 7.81 -19.96
C PRO A 201 11.92 6.77 -19.98
N GLN A 202 11.73 5.70 -19.22
CA GLN A 202 12.70 4.60 -19.10
C GLN A 202 12.24 3.41 -19.93
N THR A 203 12.76 3.28 -21.16
CA THR A 203 12.32 2.27 -22.15
C THR A 203 12.38 0.84 -21.59
N ASP A 204 13.50 0.43 -20.97
CA ASP A 204 13.63 -0.92 -20.40
C ASP A 204 12.53 -1.24 -19.37
N MET A 205 12.13 -0.25 -18.57
CA MET A 205 11.11 -0.43 -17.53
C MET A 205 9.73 -0.50 -18.17
N ALA A 206 9.44 0.37 -19.14
CA ALA A 206 8.21 0.35 -19.91
C ALA A 206 8.02 -0.97 -20.65
N ASP A 207 9.08 -1.50 -21.28
CA ASP A 207 9.06 -2.81 -21.95
C ASP A 207 8.69 -3.94 -20.99
N CYS A 208 9.24 -3.92 -19.77
CA CYS A 208 8.92 -4.94 -18.76
C CYS A 208 7.50 -4.77 -18.24
N ALA A 209 7.05 -3.54 -18.00
CA ALA A 209 5.70 -3.25 -17.55
C ALA A 209 4.65 -3.62 -18.60
N GLU A 210 4.91 -3.35 -19.88
CA GLU A 210 4.05 -3.73 -21.00
C GLU A 210 3.96 -5.26 -21.15
N LYS A 211 5.09 -5.96 -21.17
CA LYS A 211 5.10 -7.43 -21.23
C LYS A 211 4.36 -8.04 -20.06
N LEU A 212 4.56 -7.50 -18.85
CA LEU A 212 3.85 -7.99 -17.68
C LEU A 212 2.35 -7.67 -17.75
N PHE A 213 1.96 -6.52 -18.29
CA PHE A 213 0.56 -6.17 -18.52
C PHE A 213 -0.11 -7.25 -19.37
N ASP A 214 0.51 -7.67 -20.47
CA ASP A 214 -0.04 -8.70 -21.37
C ASP A 214 -0.14 -10.08 -20.72
N LEU A 215 0.87 -10.45 -19.92
CA LEU A 215 0.85 -11.70 -19.15
C LEU A 215 -0.28 -11.72 -18.12
N VAL A 216 -0.48 -10.59 -17.43
CA VAL A 216 -1.53 -10.41 -16.43
C VAL A 216 -2.92 -10.31 -17.07
N ASP A 217 -3.02 -9.72 -18.27
CA ASP A 217 -4.25 -9.71 -19.07
C ASP A 217 -4.64 -11.12 -19.51
N GLY A 218 -3.65 -11.94 -19.92
CA GLY A 218 -3.84 -13.36 -20.20
C GLY A 218 -4.31 -14.19 -18.99
N PHE A 219 -4.00 -13.76 -17.76
CA PHE A 219 -4.55 -14.37 -16.55
C PHE A 219 -6.05 -14.06 -16.34
N ALA A 220 -6.53 -12.93 -16.88
CA ALA A 220 -7.82 -12.32 -16.63
C ALA A 220 -9.00 -12.96 -17.41
N GLU A 221 -9.05 -14.29 -17.43
CA GLU A 221 -10.01 -15.09 -18.20
C GLU A 221 -11.47 -15.01 -17.68
N SER A 222 -11.68 -14.55 -16.44
CA SER A 222 -13.01 -14.46 -15.81
C SER A 222 -13.21 -13.12 -15.11
N THR A 223 -14.47 -12.73 -14.85
CA THR A 223 -14.82 -11.52 -14.09
C THR A 223 -14.06 -11.42 -12.77
N LYS A 224 -13.96 -12.52 -12.02
CA LYS A 224 -13.22 -12.57 -10.75
C LYS A 224 -11.73 -12.30 -10.94
N ARG A 225 -11.11 -12.88 -11.98
CA ARG A 225 -9.67 -12.67 -12.24
C ARG A 225 -9.39 -11.29 -12.82
N LYS A 226 -10.25 -10.77 -13.69
CA LYS A 226 -10.21 -9.36 -14.14
C LYS A 226 -10.21 -8.41 -12.95
N ALA A 227 -11.17 -8.59 -12.04
CA ALA A 227 -11.23 -7.78 -10.82
C ALA A 227 -9.97 -7.91 -9.94
N ALA A 228 -9.30 -9.05 -9.92
CA ALA A 228 -8.06 -9.24 -9.17
C ALA A 228 -6.86 -8.52 -9.79
N VAL A 229 -6.83 -8.33 -11.11
CA VAL A 229 -5.64 -7.79 -11.81
C VAL A 229 -5.71 -6.31 -12.16
N TRP A 230 -6.91 -5.73 -12.28
CA TRP A 230 -7.07 -4.32 -12.66
C TRP A 230 -6.24 -3.33 -11.82
N PRO A 231 -6.10 -3.50 -10.48
CA PRO A 231 -5.25 -2.62 -9.68
C PRO A 231 -3.77 -2.65 -10.07
N LEU A 232 -3.24 -3.79 -10.53
CA LEU A 232 -1.88 -3.88 -11.04
C LEU A 232 -1.80 -3.41 -12.50
N GLN A 233 -2.77 -3.76 -13.34
CA GLN A 233 -2.78 -3.34 -14.75
C GLN A 233 -2.74 -1.81 -14.90
N ILE A 234 -3.44 -1.04 -14.06
CA ILE A 234 -3.36 0.42 -14.09
C ILE A 234 -1.98 0.95 -13.66
N ILE A 235 -1.32 0.29 -12.70
CA ILE A 235 0.04 0.63 -12.26
C ILE A 235 1.03 0.36 -13.39
N LEU A 236 0.95 -0.81 -14.03
CA LEU A 236 1.82 -1.18 -15.15
C LEU A 236 1.65 -0.19 -16.31
N LEU A 237 0.42 0.26 -16.58
CA LEU A 237 0.18 1.27 -17.60
C LEU A 237 0.76 2.65 -17.21
N VAL A 238 0.68 3.04 -15.94
CA VAL A 238 1.32 4.25 -15.40
C VAL A 238 2.85 4.22 -15.54
N LEU A 239 3.46 3.04 -15.56
CA LEU A 239 4.89 2.89 -15.87
C LEU A 239 5.24 3.06 -17.36
N CYS A 240 4.23 3.22 -18.23
CA CYS A 240 4.38 3.40 -19.67
C CYS A 240 3.77 4.75 -20.16
N PRO A 241 4.40 5.90 -19.86
CA PRO A 241 3.86 7.22 -20.24
C PRO A 241 3.58 7.38 -21.74
N GLU A 242 4.42 6.81 -22.60
CA GLU A 242 4.27 6.85 -24.07
C GLU A 242 2.99 6.14 -24.53
N ILE A 243 2.67 4.98 -23.96
CA ILE A 243 1.42 4.27 -24.28
C ILE A 243 0.19 5.09 -23.86
N ILE A 244 0.24 5.75 -22.69
CA ILE A 244 -0.84 6.64 -22.26
C ILE A 244 -0.97 7.81 -23.26
N GLN A 245 0.14 8.31 -23.80
CA GLN A 245 0.15 9.39 -24.78
C GLN A 245 -0.46 8.97 -26.12
N ASP A 246 -0.13 7.78 -26.61
CA ASP A 246 -0.70 7.23 -27.83
C ASP A 246 -2.21 7.02 -27.68
N ILE A 247 -2.66 6.54 -26.52
CA ILE A 247 -4.09 6.39 -26.21
C ILE A 247 -4.79 7.73 -26.17
N ALA A 248 -4.20 8.75 -25.55
CA ALA A 248 -4.79 10.09 -25.46
C ALA A 248 -4.91 10.77 -26.84
N LYS A 249 -3.98 10.49 -27.76
CA LYS A 249 -3.98 11.00 -29.14
C LYS A 249 -4.77 10.14 -30.13
N ASP A 250 -5.29 9.01 -29.69
CA ASP A 250 -5.98 8.01 -30.52
C ASP A 250 -5.12 7.43 -31.66
N VAL A 251 -3.82 7.26 -31.43
CA VAL A 251 -2.84 6.72 -32.41
C VAL A 251 -2.28 5.36 -31.99
N VAL A 252 -3.09 4.57 -31.30
CA VAL A 252 -2.67 3.32 -30.66
C VAL A 252 -2.37 2.24 -31.70
N GLU A 253 -1.18 1.65 -31.62
CA GLU A 253 -0.78 0.49 -32.43
C GLU A 253 -1.63 -0.75 -32.08
N GLU A 254 -1.85 -1.64 -33.07
CA GLU A 254 -2.68 -2.83 -32.89
C GLU A 254 -2.21 -3.72 -31.71
N THR A 255 -0.90 -3.83 -31.53
CA THR A 255 -0.24 -4.57 -30.43
C THR A 255 -0.54 -4.01 -29.03
N LYS A 256 -0.95 -2.74 -28.94
CA LYS A 256 -1.25 -2.02 -27.69
C LYS A 256 -2.75 -1.80 -27.47
N MET A 257 -3.61 -2.28 -28.37
CA MET A 257 -5.05 -2.06 -28.30
C MET A 257 -5.72 -2.62 -27.04
N ASN A 258 -5.20 -3.70 -26.47
CA ASN A 258 -5.72 -4.24 -25.22
C ASN A 258 -5.55 -3.27 -24.02
N LYS A 259 -4.51 -2.43 -24.01
CA LYS A 259 -4.32 -1.37 -22.99
C LYS A 259 -5.41 -0.29 -23.09
N LYS A 260 -5.77 0.12 -24.32
CA LYS A 260 -6.90 1.04 -24.56
C LYS A 260 -8.22 0.41 -24.13
N LEU A 261 -8.48 -0.84 -24.53
CA LEU A 261 -9.68 -1.57 -24.16
C LEU A 261 -9.82 -1.74 -22.64
N PHE A 262 -8.72 -1.97 -21.93
CA PHE A 262 -8.70 -1.99 -20.47
C PHE A 262 -9.20 -0.68 -19.86
N LEU A 263 -8.71 0.47 -20.33
CA LEU A 263 -9.17 1.79 -19.87
C LEU A 263 -10.66 2.03 -20.19
N ASP A 264 -11.13 1.60 -21.37
CA ASP A 264 -12.55 1.67 -21.73
C ASP A 264 -13.42 0.83 -20.80
N ASN A 265 -12.95 -0.36 -20.43
CA ASN A 265 -13.65 -1.23 -19.48
C ASN A 265 -13.69 -0.63 -18.07
N LEU A 266 -12.61 0.02 -17.63
CA LEU A 266 -12.60 0.78 -16.37
C LEU A 266 -13.64 1.90 -16.38
N ARG A 267 -13.66 2.73 -17.44
CA ARG A 267 -14.67 3.82 -17.59
C ARG A 267 -16.10 3.28 -17.52
N LYS A 268 -16.39 2.23 -18.29
CA LYS A 268 -17.72 1.58 -18.30
C LYS A 268 -18.12 1.03 -16.93
N ALA A 269 -17.18 0.42 -16.20
CA ALA A 269 -17.44 -0.14 -14.88
C ALA A 269 -17.70 0.93 -13.81
N LEU A 270 -17.05 2.10 -13.91
CA LEU A 270 -17.27 3.25 -13.02
C LEU A 270 -18.62 3.94 -13.26
N ALA A 271 -19.03 4.08 -14.52
CA ALA A 271 -20.29 4.73 -14.89
C ALA A 271 -21.55 3.97 -14.41
N GLY A 272 -21.40 2.78 -13.83
CA GLY A 272 -22.51 2.04 -13.22
C GLY A 272 -23.51 1.43 -14.21
N HIS A 273 -23.20 1.48 -15.51
CA HIS A 273 -24.05 0.90 -16.55
C HIS A 273 -23.83 -0.62 -16.66
N SER A 274 -24.68 -1.41 -16.02
CA SER A 274 -24.84 -2.87 -16.21
C SER A 274 -23.62 -3.77 -15.93
N GLY A 275 -22.62 -3.29 -15.19
CA GLY A 275 -21.40 -4.05 -14.85
C GLY A 275 -21.56 -5.02 -13.67
N SER A 276 -20.69 -6.03 -13.61
CA SER A 276 -20.51 -6.85 -12.40
C SER A 276 -20.07 -5.95 -11.23
N ARG A 277 -20.74 -6.08 -10.07
CA ARG A 277 -20.36 -5.37 -8.82
C ARG A 277 -18.87 -5.49 -8.52
N GLN A 278 -18.30 -6.68 -8.69
CA GLN A 278 -16.88 -6.93 -8.43
C GLN A 278 -15.95 -6.14 -9.37
N LEU A 279 -16.35 -5.95 -10.63
CA LEU A 279 -15.61 -5.13 -11.58
C LEU A 279 -15.75 -3.65 -11.24
N THR A 280 -16.93 -3.17 -10.85
CA THR A 280 -17.11 -1.79 -10.40
C THR A 280 -16.26 -1.49 -9.16
N GLU A 281 -16.23 -2.40 -8.19
CA GLU A 281 -15.38 -2.31 -7.00
C GLU A 281 -13.88 -2.27 -7.37
N SER A 282 -13.45 -3.13 -8.29
CA SER A 282 -12.07 -3.17 -8.76
C SER A 282 -11.68 -1.94 -9.59
N ALA A 283 -12.61 -1.43 -10.41
CA ALA A 283 -12.40 -0.20 -11.17
C ALA A 283 -12.24 1.01 -10.25
N ALA A 284 -13.00 1.07 -9.14
CA ALA A 284 -12.82 2.10 -8.13
C ALA A 284 -11.41 2.06 -7.54
N ILE A 285 -10.90 0.86 -7.18
CA ILE A 285 -9.53 0.69 -6.67
C ILE A 285 -8.50 1.15 -7.70
N ALA A 286 -8.61 0.69 -8.94
CA ALA A 286 -7.68 1.04 -10.01
C ALA A 286 -7.69 2.55 -10.30
N CYS A 287 -8.86 3.18 -10.34
CA CYS A 287 -8.99 4.60 -10.61
C CYS A 287 -8.49 5.47 -9.45
N VAL A 288 -8.69 5.06 -8.18
CA VAL A 288 -8.08 5.75 -7.03
C VAL A 288 -6.56 5.67 -7.10
N LYS A 289 -6.00 4.51 -7.47
CA LYS A 289 -4.55 4.33 -7.66
C LYS A 289 -4.01 5.25 -8.75
N LEU A 290 -4.71 5.36 -9.88
CA LEU A 290 -4.38 6.31 -10.95
C LEU A 290 -4.40 7.76 -10.44
N CYS A 291 -5.46 8.16 -9.73
CA CYS A 291 -5.57 9.49 -9.15
C CYS A 291 -4.39 9.75 -8.20
N LYS A 292 -4.12 8.83 -7.28
CA LYS A 292 -3.01 8.93 -6.32
C LYS A 292 -1.67 9.06 -7.04
N ALA A 293 -1.38 8.20 -8.02
CA ALA A 293 -0.13 8.23 -8.78
C ALA A 293 0.06 9.57 -9.48
N SER A 294 -0.99 10.13 -10.10
CA SER A 294 -0.90 11.44 -10.76
C SER A 294 -0.49 12.59 -9.82
N THR A 295 -0.75 12.47 -8.51
CA THR A 295 -0.32 13.50 -7.54
C THR A 295 1.18 13.52 -7.31
N TYR A 296 1.88 12.42 -7.57
CA TYR A 296 3.34 12.30 -7.39
C TYR A 296 4.14 12.81 -8.57
N ILE A 297 3.49 13.38 -9.60
CA ILE A 297 4.15 14.00 -10.74
C ILE A 297 3.82 15.49 -10.70
N ASN A 298 4.77 16.36 -11.01
CA ASN A 298 4.58 17.81 -11.01
C ASN A 298 3.68 18.24 -12.18
N TRP A 299 2.71 19.14 -11.95
CA TRP A 299 1.73 19.66 -12.91
C TRP A 299 2.34 20.22 -14.21
N GLU A 300 3.59 20.67 -14.18
CA GLU A 300 4.32 21.13 -15.37
C GLU A 300 4.68 19.99 -16.33
N ASP A 301 4.89 18.77 -15.81
CA ASP A 301 5.32 17.59 -16.57
C ASP A 301 4.14 16.72 -17.06
N ASN A 302 2.91 17.19 -16.86
CA ASN A 302 1.81 16.33 -16.43
C ASN A 302 0.67 16.12 -17.42
N SER A 303 0.83 16.50 -18.68
CA SER A 303 -0.33 16.61 -19.58
C SER A 303 -1.11 15.30 -19.75
N VAL A 304 -0.44 14.16 -19.86
CA VAL A 304 -1.10 12.94 -20.36
C VAL A 304 -1.80 12.11 -19.28
N ILE A 305 -1.15 11.88 -18.14
CA ILE A 305 -1.77 11.15 -17.02
C ILE A 305 -2.96 11.93 -16.44
N PHE A 306 -2.89 13.27 -16.43
CA PHE A 306 -3.98 14.12 -15.96
C PHE A 306 -5.21 14.04 -16.87
N LEU A 307 -5.02 14.02 -18.20
CA LEU A 307 -6.13 13.79 -19.13
C LEU A 307 -6.83 12.45 -18.86
N LEU A 308 -6.04 11.40 -18.58
CA LEU A 308 -6.60 10.10 -18.23
C LEU A 308 -7.42 10.17 -16.93
N VAL A 309 -6.88 10.77 -15.87
CA VAL A 309 -7.57 10.98 -14.60
C VAL A 309 -8.87 11.77 -14.78
N GLN A 310 -8.83 12.89 -15.53
CA GLN A 310 -9.99 13.74 -15.79
C GLN A 310 -11.14 12.96 -16.44
N SER A 311 -10.81 11.99 -17.30
CA SER A 311 -11.81 11.15 -17.98
C SER A 311 -12.57 10.17 -17.07
N MET A 312 -12.11 9.95 -15.83
CA MET A 312 -12.67 8.95 -14.91
C MET A 312 -13.06 9.50 -13.53
N VAL A 313 -12.44 10.60 -13.10
CA VAL A 313 -12.53 11.08 -11.71
C VAL A 313 -13.95 11.50 -11.28
N VAL A 314 -14.78 11.97 -12.21
CA VAL A 314 -16.15 12.38 -11.92
C VAL A 314 -17.01 11.16 -11.58
N ASP A 315 -16.97 10.12 -12.41
CA ASP A 315 -17.69 8.86 -12.16
C ASP A 315 -17.19 8.17 -10.89
N LEU A 316 -15.87 8.19 -10.67
CA LEU A 316 -15.27 7.68 -9.44
C LEU A 316 -15.83 8.39 -8.18
N LYS A 317 -15.88 9.72 -8.20
CA LYS A 317 -16.42 10.51 -7.08
C LYS A 317 -17.90 10.20 -6.86
N ASN A 318 -18.68 10.13 -7.94
CA ASN A 318 -20.10 9.80 -7.89
C ASN A 318 -20.36 8.37 -7.40
N LEU A 319 -19.41 7.45 -7.59
CA LEU A 319 -19.48 6.09 -7.08
C LEU A 319 -19.14 6.02 -5.59
N LEU A 320 -18.03 6.62 -5.17
CA LEU A 320 -17.51 6.51 -3.80
C LEU A 320 -18.27 7.39 -2.80
N PHE A 321 -18.68 8.59 -3.20
CA PHE A 321 -19.31 9.58 -2.33
C PHE A 321 -20.80 9.75 -2.63
N ASN A 322 -21.52 8.63 -2.78
CA ASN A 322 -22.97 8.62 -2.98
C ASN A 322 -23.71 8.27 -1.68
N PRO A 323 -24.35 9.23 -0.99
CA PRO A 323 -25.11 8.95 0.23
C PRO A 323 -26.30 8.01 0.00
N SER A 324 -26.93 8.06 -1.18
CA SER A 324 -28.12 7.25 -1.51
C SER A 324 -27.77 5.79 -1.82
N LYS A 325 -26.54 5.53 -2.28
CA LYS A 325 -26.03 4.18 -2.56
C LYS A 325 -24.59 4.06 -2.05
N PRO A 326 -24.39 3.86 -0.73
CA PRO A 326 -23.06 3.79 -0.15
C PRO A 326 -22.21 2.69 -0.79
N PHE A 327 -20.97 3.05 -1.15
CA PHE A 327 -20.01 2.09 -1.66
C PHE A 327 -19.61 1.09 -0.57
N SER A 328 -19.57 -0.21 -0.89
CA SER A 328 -19.05 -1.22 0.02
C SER A 328 -18.53 -2.46 -0.71
N ARG A 329 -17.37 -2.96 -0.30
CA ARG A 329 -16.78 -4.24 -0.73
C ARG A 329 -16.91 -5.34 0.33
N GLY A 330 -17.66 -5.09 1.40
CA GLY A 330 -17.78 -6.01 2.55
C GLY A 330 -16.64 -5.89 3.58
N ASN A 331 -15.69 -4.96 3.39
CA ASN A 331 -14.66 -4.62 4.37
C ASN A 331 -14.64 -3.10 4.59
N GLN A 332 -15.31 -2.66 5.66
CA GLN A 332 -15.51 -1.24 5.94
C GLN A 332 -14.20 -0.46 6.10
N ASN A 333 -13.20 -1.03 6.76
CA ASN A 333 -11.91 -0.35 6.96
C ASN A 333 -11.21 -0.09 5.63
N ALA A 334 -11.12 -1.14 4.79
CA ALA A 334 -10.52 -1.00 3.47
C ALA A 334 -11.29 -0.01 2.58
N ASP A 335 -12.63 0.03 2.69
CA ASP A 335 -13.49 0.95 1.94
C ASP A 335 -13.24 2.40 2.37
N VAL A 336 -13.12 2.64 3.66
CA VAL A 336 -12.76 3.94 4.22
C VAL A 336 -11.38 4.39 3.74
N ASP A 337 -10.36 3.52 3.80
CA ASP A 337 -9.01 3.85 3.34
C ASP A 337 -8.99 4.24 1.85
N LEU A 338 -9.74 3.50 1.01
CA LEU A 338 -9.89 3.81 -0.41
C LEU A 338 -10.54 5.19 -0.63
N MET A 339 -11.56 5.52 0.15
CA MET A 339 -12.23 6.82 0.07
C MET A 339 -11.32 7.96 0.56
N ILE A 340 -10.52 7.75 1.61
CA ILE A 340 -9.53 8.73 2.06
C ILE A 340 -8.48 8.95 0.96
N ASP A 341 -7.93 7.89 0.37
CA ASP A 341 -7.00 7.98 -0.76
C ASP A 341 -7.62 8.76 -1.94
N CYS A 342 -8.89 8.49 -2.25
CA CYS A 342 -9.61 9.22 -3.29
C CYS A 342 -9.72 10.71 -2.98
N LEU A 343 -10.18 11.07 -1.78
CA LEU A 343 -10.41 12.45 -1.37
C LEU A 343 -9.09 13.25 -1.35
N VAL A 344 -8.04 12.69 -0.74
CA VAL A 344 -6.70 13.31 -0.70
C VAL A 344 -6.17 13.50 -2.12
N SER A 345 -6.31 12.49 -2.99
CA SER A 345 -5.85 12.61 -4.38
C SER A 345 -6.62 13.68 -5.15
N CYS A 346 -7.94 13.73 -5.00
CA CYS A 346 -8.79 14.73 -5.65
C CYS A 346 -8.45 16.15 -5.20
N PHE A 347 -8.17 16.34 -3.91
CA PHE A 347 -7.70 17.61 -3.37
C PHE A 347 -6.34 18.01 -3.96
N ARG A 348 -5.39 17.08 -4.03
CA ARG A 348 -4.05 17.33 -4.59
C ARG A 348 -4.08 17.63 -6.09
N ILE A 349 -4.99 17.02 -6.84
CA ILE A 349 -5.18 17.26 -8.29
C ILE A 349 -5.85 18.61 -8.56
N ASN A 350 -6.89 18.95 -7.81
CA ASN A 350 -7.66 20.18 -8.01
C ASN A 350 -8.17 20.72 -6.65
N PRO A 351 -7.35 21.49 -5.93
CA PRO A 351 -7.63 21.93 -4.56
C PRO A 351 -8.80 22.92 -4.47
N HIS A 352 -9.20 23.53 -5.59
CA HIS A 352 -10.33 24.46 -5.62
C HIS A 352 -11.66 23.77 -5.96
N ASN A 353 -11.63 22.53 -6.48
CA ASN A 353 -12.83 21.75 -6.73
C ASN A 353 -13.30 21.00 -5.47
N ASN A 354 -13.99 21.73 -4.59
CA ASN A 354 -14.44 21.25 -3.29
C ASN A 354 -15.83 20.59 -3.29
N GLN A 355 -16.36 20.16 -4.45
CA GLN A 355 -17.73 19.65 -4.53
C GLN A 355 -17.94 18.40 -3.66
N HIS A 356 -16.92 17.53 -3.60
CA HIS A 356 -16.92 16.31 -2.79
C HIS A 356 -16.72 16.58 -1.29
N PHE A 357 -16.02 17.67 -0.92
CA PHE A 357 -15.97 18.17 0.45
C PHE A 357 -17.36 18.54 0.94
N LYS A 358 -18.16 19.23 0.12
CA LYS A 358 -19.54 19.61 0.47
C LYS A 358 -20.43 18.40 0.73
N ILE A 359 -20.30 17.33 -0.07
CA ILE A 359 -21.03 16.08 0.16
C ILE A 359 -20.65 15.52 1.53
N CYS A 360 -19.36 15.46 1.87
CA CYS A 360 -18.96 14.94 3.18
C CYS A 360 -19.40 15.88 4.32
N LEU A 361 -19.35 17.19 4.16
CA LEU A 361 -19.68 18.19 5.17
C LEU A 361 -21.17 18.34 5.48
N ALA A 362 -22.06 17.88 4.61
CA ALA A 362 -23.50 18.06 4.82
C ALA A 362 -23.97 17.37 6.11
N GLN A 363 -24.91 18.01 6.83
CA GLN A 363 -25.42 17.53 8.13
C GLN A 363 -26.04 16.13 8.05
N ASN A 364 -26.71 15.83 6.94
CA ASN A 364 -27.38 14.54 6.72
C ASN A 364 -26.46 13.47 6.12
N SER A 365 -25.16 13.76 5.98
CA SER A 365 -24.23 12.80 5.40
C SER A 365 -23.93 11.65 6.36
N PRO A 366 -23.67 10.44 5.85
CA PRO A 366 -23.28 9.31 6.67
C PRO A 366 -22.06 9.63 7.54
N SER A 367 -22.02 9.13 8.78
CA SER A 367 -20.88 9.33 9.69
C SER A 367 -19.55 8.84 9.11
N THR A 368 -19.59 7.79 8.29
CA THR A 368 -18.43 7.30 7.52
C THR A 368 -17.83 8.40 6.63
N PHE A 369 -18.66 9.26 6.03
CA PHE A 369 -18.16 10.35 5.17
C PHE A 369 -17.53 11.47 6.00
N HIS A 370 -18.09 11.78 7.18
CA HIS A 370 -17.44 12.68 8.15
C HIS A 370 -16.09 12.12 8.57
N TYR A 371 -16.01 10.82 8.88
CA TYR A 371 -14.76 10.16 9.25
C TYR A 371 -13.72 10.19 8.13
N VAL A 372 -14.11 9.88 6.89
CA VAL A 372 -13.25 9.97 5.71
C VAL A 372 -12.73 11.39 5.53
N LEU A 373 -13.60 12.40 5.65
CA LEU A 373 -13.23 13.80 5.53
C LEU A 373 -12.17 14.20 6.57
N VAL A 374 -12.41 13.93 7.85
CA VAL A 374 -11.49 14.29 8.93
C VAL A 374 -10.12 13.63 8.75
N ASN A 375 -10.09 12.33 8.44
CA ASN A 375 -8.84 11.62 8.21
C ASN A 375 -8.11 12.09 6.95
N SER A 376 -8.85 12.49 5.91
CA SER A 376 -8.26 13.06 4.70
C SER A 376 -7.62 14.42 4.97
N LEU A 377 -8.30 15.30 5.71
CA LEU A 377 -7.74 16.59 6.13
C LEU A 377 -6.51 16.40 7.02
N HIS A 378 -6.58 15.48 7.98
CA HIS A 378 -5.43 15.14 8.82
C HIS A 378 -4.24 14.66 7.97
N ARG A 379 -4.48 13.81 6.97
CA ARG A 379 -3.42 13.35 6.05
C ARG A 379 -2.87 14.47 5.17
N ILE A 380 -3.69 15.40 4.69
CA ILE A 380 -3.22 16.58 3.95
C ILE A 380 -2.29 17.44 4.82
N ILE A 381 -2.61 17.60 6.11
CA ILE A 381 -1.82 18.40 7.05
C ILE A 381 -0.50 17.70 7.42
N THR A 382 -0.57 16.40 7.71
CA THR A 382 0.58 15.63 8.23
C THR A 382 1.49 15.08 7.14
N ASN A 383 1.03 15.00 5.89
CA ASN A 383 1.79 14.49 4.76
C ASN A 383 1.89 15.55 3.65
N SER A 384 2.96 16.34 3.74
CA SER A 384 3.38 17.38 2.78
C SER A 384 4.76 17.07 2.20
N ALA A 385 4.96 15.82 1.76
CA ALA A 385 6.26 15.35 1.29
C ALA A 385 6.77 16.04 0.00
N LEU A 386 5.87 16.63 -0.80
CA LEU A 386 6.21 17.25 -2.09
C LEU A 386 5.82 18.73 -2.08
N ASP A 387 6.71 19.58 -2.59
CA ASP A 387 6.56 21.04 -2.57
C ASP A 387 5.36 21.54 -3.40
N TRP A 388 4.97 20.80 -4.44
CA TRP A 388 3.83 21.15 -5.29
C TRP A 388 2.48 20.64 -4.76
N TRP A 389 2.46 19.83 -3.70
CA TRP A 389 1.18 19.44 -3.11
C TRP A 389 0.49 20.64 -2.45
N PRO A 390 -0.79 20.88 -2.75
CA PRO A 390 -1.50 22.03 -2.21
C PRO A 390 -1.61 21.93 -0.69
N LYS A 391 -1.52 23.09 -0.03
CA LYS A 391 -1.69 23.24 1.41
C LYS A 391 -3.16 23.35 1.79
N ILE A 392 -3.43 23.11 3.07
CA ILE A 392 -4.78 23.06 3.65
C ILE A 392 -5.58 24.37 3.50
N ASP A 393 -4.92 25.49 3.20
CA ASP A 393 -5.53 26.82 3.07
C ASP A 393 -6.72 26.85 2.11
N ALA A 394 -6.69 26.02 1.06
CA ALA A 394 -7.80 25.91 0.10
C ALA A 394 -9.12 25.40 0.71
N VAL A 395 -9.09 24.84 1.92
CA VAL A 395 -10.25 24.35 2.67
C VAL A 395 -10.76 25.37 3.70
N TYR A 396 -10.05 26.47 3.97
CA TYR A 396 -10.43 27.41 5.03
C TYR A 396 -11.80 28.07 4.85
N CYS A 397 -12.28 28.16 3.60
CA CYS A 397 -13.64 28.59 3.29
C CYS A 397 -14.74 27.69 3.90
N HIS A 398 -14.40 26.45 4.29
CA HIS A 398 -15.29 25.48 4.92
C HIS A 398 -15.12 25.35 6.44
N SER A 399 -14.37 26.28 7.06
CA SER A 399 -14.04 26.22 8.49
C SER A 399 -15.27 26.29 9.40
N MET A 400 -16.31 27.02 9.00
CA MET A 400 -17.56 27.11 9.76
C MET A 400 -18.34 25.80 9.73
N GLU A 401 -18.51 25.19 8.56
CA GLU A 401 -19.17 23.89 8.42
C GLU A 401 -18.42 22.81 9.20
N LEU A 402 -17.09 22.79 9.13
CA LEU A 402 -16.25 21.86 9.89
C LEU A 402 -16.46 21.99 11.40
N ARG A 403 -16.42 23.22 11.94
CA ARG A 403 -16.69 23.46 13.37
C ARG A 403 -18.08 22.97 13.77
N SER A 404 -19.10 23.27 12.96
CA SER A 404 -20.46 22.81 13.20
C SER A 404 -20.54 21.28 13.24
N MET A 405 -19.92 20.60 12.27
CA MET A 405 -19.88 19.14 12.20
C MET A 405 -19.22 18.53 13.45
N PHE A 406 -18.10 19.08 13.91
CA PHE A 406 -17.43 18.63 15.12
C PHE A 406 -18.27 18.88 16.39
N SER A 407 -18.88 20.06 16.53
CA SER A 407 -19.75 20.38 17.66
C SER A 407 -20.96 19.45 17.73
N GLU A 408 -21.58 19.16 16.60
CA GLU A 408 -22.72 18.22 16.53
C GLU A 408 -22.28 16.79 16.88
N THR A 409 -21.13 16.36 16.39
CA THR A 409 -20.55 15.04 16.73
C THR A 409 -20.26 14.93 18.23
N LEU A 410 -19.66 15.97 18.83
CA LEU A 410 -19.40 16.03 20.26
C LEU A 410 -20.71 15.95 21.08
N HIS A 411 -21.72 16.71 20.67
CA HIS A 411 -23.02 16.69 21.34
C HIS A 411 -23.67 15.30 21.29
N LYS A 412 -23.66 14.63 20.13
CA LYS A 412 -24.14 13.25 19.98
C LYS A 412 -23.36 12.26 20.86
N ALA A 413 -22.04 12.39 20.94
CA ALA A 413 -21.20 11.54 21.78
C ALA A 413 -21.50 11.71 23.28
N VAL A 414 -21.63 12.96 23.74
CA VAL A 414 -21.97 13.27 25.15
C VAL A 414 -23.36 12.75 25.51
N GLN A 415 -24.35 12.89 24.61
CA GLN A 415 -25.69 12.35 24.83
C GLN A 415 -25.73 10.82 24.83
N GLY A 416 -24.98 10.16 23.93
CA GLY A 416 -24.86 8.70 23.89
C GLY A 416 -24.21 8.10 25.13
N CYS A 417 -23.23 8.78 25.72
CA CYS A 417 -22.61 8.37 26.99
C CYS A 417 -23.52 8.57 28.22
N GLY A 418 -24.54 9.44 28.12
CA GLY A 418 -25.51 9.70 29.21
C GLY A 418 -26.62 8.66 29.35
N ALA A 419 -26.70 7.66 28.47
CA ALA A 419 -27.80 6.68 28.42
C ALA A 419 -27.57 5.38 29.20
N HIS A 420 -26.50 5.27 30.00
CA HIS A 420 -26.44 4.24 31.05
C HIS A 420 -27.06 4.81 32.33
N PRO A 421 -28.21 4.29 32.80
CA PRO A 421 -28.71 4.68 34.10
C PRO A 421 -27.67 4.26 35.14
N ALA A 422 -27.31 5.20 36.03
CA ALA A 422 -26.50 4.90 37.18
C ALA A 422 -27.07 3.66 37.89
N ILE A 423 -26.25 2.63 38.06
CA ILE A 423 -26.55 1.49 38.92
C ILE A 423 -26.93 2.11 40.27
N ARG A 424 -28.23 2.04 40.62
CA ARG A 424 -28.69 2.41 41.95
C ARG A 424 -27.97 1.49 42.92
N MET A 425 -26.92 1.98 43.57
CA MET A 425 -26.44 1.37 44.80
C MET A 425 -27.55 1.57 45.83
N THR A 426 -28.29 0.50 46.11
CA THR A 426 -29.17 0.44 47.27
C THR A 426 -28.28 0.48 48.52
N PRO A 427 -28.50 1.44 49.45
CA PRO A 427 -27.77 1.44 50.71
C PRO A 427 -28.31 0.34 51.64
N SER A 428 -27.38 -0.47 52.14
CA SER A 428 -27.41 -1.31 53.36
C SER A 428 -28.59 -2.24 53.59
#